data_AF-A0A9R1CVD1-F1
#
_entry.id   AF-A0A9R1CVD1-F1
#
_cell.length_a   1.000
_cell.length_b   1.000
_cell.length_c   1.000
_cell.angle_alpha   90.00
_cell.angle_beta   90.00
_cell.angle_gamma   90.00
#
_symmetry.space_group_name_H-M   'P 1'
#
loop_
_entity.id
_entity.type
_entity.pdbx_description
1 polymer ?
#
loop_
_entity_poly.entity_id
_entity_poly.type
_entity_poly.pdbx_seq_one_letter_code
_entity_poly.pdbx_strand_id
1 'polypeptide(L)'
;MRAARFVTLCFIYSGLVFLAQYVTIYGVSFELAGLAQLGVGLSILGAGLLRLKRPEEEAQNPAEYGLFTYGMTALSLFITVIFLGQLLLL
;
A
#
# COMPACT_ATOMS: atom_id res chain seq x y z
N MET A 1 -2.39 11.30 -16.26
CA MET A 1 -1.42 11.10 -15.16
C MET A 1 -0.33 10.14 -15.65
N ARG A 2 0.94 10.29 -15.22
CA ARG A 2 2.00 9.30 -15.53
C ARG A 2 1.73 8.02 -14.72
N ALA A 3 1.78 6.85 -15.38
CA ALA A 3 1.51 5.55 -14.74
C ALA A 3 2.40 5.29 -13.51
N ALA A 4 3.66 5.72 -13.56
CA ALA A 4 4.58 5.62 -12.44
C ALA A 4 4.10 6.36 -11.18
N ARG A 5 3.60 7.60 -11.34
CA ARG A 5 3.04 8.37 -10.22
C ARG A 5 1.81 7.72 -9.63
N PHE A 6 0.94 7.15 -10.47
CA PHE A 6 -0.23 6.44 -9.98
C PHE A 6 0.17 5.23 -9.12
N VAL A 7 1.15 4.46 -9.58
CA VAL A 7 1.67 3.32 -8.82
C VAL A 7 2.31 3.77 -7.50
N THR A 8 3.09 4.85 -7.50
CA THR A 8 3.66 5.44 -6.29
C THR A 8 2.56 5.82 -5.29
N LEU A 9 1.45 6.40 -5.77
CA LEU A 9 0.29 6.70 -4.93
C LEU A 9 -0.40 5.42 -4.41
N CYS A 10 -0.49 4.35 -5.21
CA CYS A 10 -1.00 3.04 -4.74
C CYS A 10 -0.16 2.46 -3.62
N PHE A 11 1.17 2.59 -3.67
CA PHE A 11 2.06 2.18 -2.58
C PHE A 11 1.76 2.97 -1.31
N ILE A 12 1.72 4.30 -1.40
CA ILE A 12 1.43 5.16 -0.25
C ILE A 12 0.05 4.83 0.33
N TYR A 13 -0.96 4.72 -0.52
CA TYR A 13 -2.32 4.37 -0.12
C TYR A 13 -2.37 3.02 0.59
N SER A 14 -1.79 1.97 0.01
CA SER A 14 -1.79 0.62 0.60
C SER A 14 -1.09 0.61 1.95
N GLY A 15 0.04 1.32 2.09
CA GLY A 15 0.73 1.47 3.37
C GLY A 15 -0.13 2.16 4.43
N LEU A 16 -0.87 3.22 4.04
CA LEU A 16 -1.82 3.89 4.93
C LEU A 16 -2.99 3.00 5.34
N VAL A 17 -3.53 2.19 4.42
CA VAL A 17 -4.60 1.23 4.74
C VAL A 17 -4.11 0.20 5.76
N PHE A 18 -2.91 -0.35 5.60
CA PHE A 18 -2.34 -1.28 6.58
C PHE A 18 -2.12 -0.64 7.96
N LEU A 19 -1.69 0.62 8.01
CA LEU A 19 -1.58 1.35 9.27
C LEU A 19 -2.95 1.60 9.91
N ALA A 20 -3.95 2.00 9.12
CA ALA A 20 -5.32 2.17 9.60
C ALA A 20 -5.87 0.86 10.15
N GLN A 21 -5.64 -0.25 9.45
CA GLN A 21 -6.04 -1.59 9.88
C GLN A 21 -5.29 -2.02 11.16
N TYR A 22 -4.02 -1.67 11.32
CA TYR A 22 -3.26 -1.95 12.54
C TYR A 22 -3.85 -1.20 13.75
N VAL A 23 -4.18 0.08 13.58
CA VAL A 23 -4.76 0.90 14.65
C VAL A 23 -6.18 0.46 15.00
N THR A 24 -7.01 0.18 13.99
CA THR A 24 -8.45 -0.08 14.20
C THR A 24 -8.77 -1.53 14.53
N ILE A 25 -8.11 -2.51 13.89
CA ILE A 25 -8.41 -3.93 14.08
C ILE A 25 -7.53 -4.53 15.20
N TYR A 26 -6.24 -4.20 15.21
CA TYR A 26 -5.31 -4.76 16.21
C TYR A 26 -5.19 -3.88 17.47
N GLY A 27 -5.79 -2.68 17.49
CA GLY A 27 -5.80 -1.82 18.67
C GLY A 27 -4.41 -1.44 19.19
N VAL A 28 -3.40 -1.36 18.31
CA VAL A 28 -1.99 -1.16 18.69
C VAL A 28 -1.47 -2.30 19.58
N SER A 29 -1.86 -3.54 19.28
CA SER A 29 -1.29 -4.72 19.95
C SER A 29 0.16 -4.97 19.49
N PHE A 30 0.97 -5.49 20.41
CA PHE A 30 2.34 -5.95 20.16
C PHE A 30 2.41 -7.47 19.89
N GLU A 31 1.27 -8.05 19.53
CA GLU A 31 1.21 -9.46 19.14
C GLU A 31 1.90 -9.66 17.79
N LEU A 32 2.35 -10.89 17.55
CA LEU A 32 3.13 -11.23 16.36
C LEU A 32 2.41 -10.86 15.05
N ALA A 33 1.08 -11.02 15.00
CA ALA A 33 0.26 -10.63 13.86
C ALA A 33 0.19 -9.10 13.66
N GLY A 34 -0.01 -8.34 14.75
CA GLY A 34 -0.02 -6.88 14.72
C GLY A 34 1.32 -6.29 14.29
N LEU A 35 2.43 -6.82 14.84
CA LEU A 35 3.79 -6.42 14.48
C LEU A 35 4.14 -6.75 13.03
N ALA A 36 3.75 -7.93 12.54
CA ALA A 36 3.95 -8.30 11.14
C ALA A 36 3.21 -7.34 10.21
N GLN A 37 1.95 -7.03 10.53
CA GLN A 37 1.16 -6.08 9.73
C GLN A 37 1.75 -4.67 9.76
N LEU A 38 2.17 -4.19 10.92
CA LEU A 38 2.84 -2.90 11.05
C LEU A 38 4.13 -2.86 10.22
N GLY A 39 4.95 -3.92 10.27
CA GLY A 39 6.18 -4.03 9.50
C GLY A 39 5.94 -4.02 7.98
N VAL A 40 4.92 -4.73 7.50
CA VAL A 40 4.51 -4.72 6.09
C VAL A 40 4.00 -3.34 5.69
N GLY A 41 3.11 -2.73 6.49
CA GLY A 41 2.56 -1.41 6.23
C GLY A 41 3.64 -0.33 6.15
N LEU A 42 4.60 -0.34 7.08
CA LEU A 42 5.73 0.60 7.08
C LEU A 42 6.67 0.38 5.90
N SER A 43 6.92 -0.87 5.51
CA SER A 43 7.77 -1.19 4.36
C SER A 43 7.15 -0.71 3.05
N ILE A 44 5.85 -0.94 2.85
CA ILE A 44 5.10 -0.48 1.67
C ILE A 44 5.03 1.04 1.64
N LEU A 45 4.73 1.68 2.77
CA LEU A 45 4.69 3.14 2.88
C LEU A 45 6.06 3.76 2.62
N GLY A 46 7.12 3.19 3.21
CA GLY A 46 8.50 3.61 3.01
C GLY A 46 8.93 3.52 1.56
N ALA A 47 8.62 2.41 0.88
CA ALA A 47 8.86 2.25 -0.56
C ALA A 47 8.11 3.31 -1.39
N GLY A 48 6.85 3.59 -1.06
CA GLY A 48 6.06 4.65 -1.69
C GLY A 48 6.66 6.06 -1.50
N LEU A 49 7.11 6.39 -0.28
CA LEU A 49 7.74 7.67 0.02
C LEU A 49 9.12 7.83 -0.64
N LEU A 50 9.91 6.76 -0.72
CA LEU A 50 11.19 6.77 -1.43
C LEU A 50 10.99 7.00 -2.93
N ARG A 51 10.02 6.31 -3.53
CA ARG A 51 9.62 6.53 -4.93
C ARG A 51 9.13 7.97 -5.17
N LEU A 52 8.36 8.53 -4.23
CA LEU A 52 7.89 9.91 -4.32
C LEU A 52 9.05 10.93 -4.27
N LYS A 53 10.09 10.67 -3.48
CA LYS A 53 11.28 11.53 -3.36
C LYS A 53 12.23 11.43 -4.55
N ARG A 54 12.20 10.33 -5.31
CA ARG A 54 13.08 10.09 -6.46
C ARG A 54 12.29 9.85 -7.75
N PRO A 55 11.58 10.87 -8.26
CA PRO A 55 10.80 10.75 -9.48
C PRO A 55 11.65 10.57 -10.75
N GLU A 56 12.96 10.82 -10.67
CA GLU A 56 13.89 10.65 -11.80
C GLU A 56 14.26 9.18 -12.05
N GLU A 57 14.15 8.32 -11.03
CA GLU A 57 14.29 6.86 -11.16
C GLU A 57 12.98 6.19 -11.63
N GLU A 58 11.89 6.95 -11.83
CA GLU A 58 10.66 6.45 -12.45
C GLU A 58 10.93 6.11 -13.92
N ALA A 59 11.31 4.86 -14.17
CA ALA A 59 11.62 4.33 -15.50
C ALA A 59 10.58 4.80 -16.53
N GLN A 60 11.07 5.45 -17.59
CA GLN A 60 10.27 6.05 -18.67
C GLN A 60 9.62 5.01 -19.60
N ASN A 61 9.54 3.74 -19.20
CA ASN A 61 9.09 2.66 -20.08
C ASN A 61 7.59 2.36 -19.86
N PRO A 62 6.68 2.88 -20.72
CA PRO A 62 5.24 2.75 -20.53
C PRO A 62 4.73 1.30 -20.63
N ALA A 63 5.48 0.40 -21.27
CA ALA A 63 5.09 -1.01 -21.45
C ALA A 63 5.16 -1.82 -20.14
N GLU A 64 6.17 -1.61 -19.30
CA GLU A 64 6.30 -2.30 -18.00
C GLU A 64 5.29 -1.78 -16.97
N TYR A 65 5.00 -0.48 -16.99
CA TYR A 65 4.09 0.11 -16.02
C TYR A 65 2.62 -0.24 -16.27
N GLY A 66 2.22 -0.69 -17.46
CA GLY A 66 0.83 -1.09 -17.73
C GLY A 66 0.38 -2.21 -16.81
N LEU A 67 1.03 -3.38 -16.90
CA LEU A 67 0.73 -4.54 -16.06
C LEU A 67 0.91 -4.23 -14.57
N PHE A 68 1.97 -3.51 -14.22
CA PHE A 68 2.27 -3.15 -12.84
C PHE A 68 1.22 -2.19 -12.25
N THR A 69 0.68 -1.28 -13.06
CA THR A 69 -0.43 -0.38 -12.67
C THR A 69 -1.69 -1.16 -12.36
N TYR A 70 -2.10 -2.09 -13.23
CA TYR A 70 -3.28 -2.93 -12.97
C TYR A 70 -3.09 -3.82 -11.75
N GLY A 71 -1.92 -4.42 -11.60
CA GLY A 71 -1.59 -5.25 -10.42
C GLY A 71 -1.65 -4.45 -9.12
N MET A 72 -1.04 -3.26 -9.09
CA MET A 72 -1.08 -2.39 -7.91
C MET A 72 -2.48 -1.86 -7.61
N THR A 73 -3.28 -1.59 -8.63
CA THR A 73 -4.69 -1.20 -8.46
C THR A 73 -5.49 -2.33 -7.84
N ALA A 74 -5.39 -3.54 -8.40
CA ALA A 74 -6.09 -4.72 -7.91
C ALA A 74 -5.68 -5.05 -6.47
N LEU A 75 -4.38 -4.98 -6.16
CA LEU A 75 -3.86 -5.17 -4.80
C LEU A 75 -4.43 -4.12 -3.84
N SER A 76 -4.40 -2.84 -4.22
CA SER A 76 -4.94 -1.75 -3.40
C SER A 76 -6.43 -1.97 -3.10
N LEU A 77 -7.22 -2.31 -4.13
CA LEU A 77 -8.64 -2.61 -3.97
C LEU A 77 -8.86 -3.83 -3.06
N PHE A 78 -8.09 -4.88 -3.25
CA PHE A 78 -8.21 -6.11 -2.46
C PHE A 78 -7.93 -5.86 -0.98
N ILE A 79 -6.84 -5.15 -0.66
CA ILE A 79 -6.51 -4.77 0.73
C ILE A 79 -7.63 -3.90 1.32
N THR A 80 -8.16 -2.94 0.55
CA THR A 80 -9.28 -2.10 1.01
C THR A 80 -10.54 -2.90 1.28
N VAL A 81 -10.89 -3.87 0.42
CA VAL A 81 -12.05 -4.74 0.63
C VAL A 81 -11.88 -5.60 1.87
N ILE A 82 -10.69 -6.17 2.09
CA ILE A 82 -10.39 -6.92 3.33
C ILE A 82 -10.53 -6.02 4.55
N PHE A 83 -9.95 -4.83 4.51
CA PHE A 83 -10.03 -3.89 5.61
C PHE A 83 -11.47 -3.51 5.94
N LEU A 84 -12.28 -3.16 4.93
CA LEU A 84 -13.70 -2.86 5.11
C LEU A 84 -14.49 -4.07 5.61
N GLY A 85 -14.20 -5.27 5.09
CA GLY A 85 -14.82 -6.51 5.56
C GLY A 85 -14.53 -6.78 7.03
N GLN A 86 -13.28 -6.58 7.47
CA GLN A 86 -12.91 -6.69 8.88
C GLN A 86 -13.59 -5.63 9.74
N LEU A 87 -13.67 -4.39 9.25
CA LEU A 87 -14.34 -3.30 9.98
C LEU A 87 -15.83 -3.56 10.18
N LEU A 88 -16.50 -4.20 9.21
CA LEU A 88 -17.92 -4.57 9.32
C LEU A 88 -18.19 -5.75 10.24
N LEU A 89 -17.18 -6.60 10.48
CA LEU A 89 -17.27 -7.78 11.34
C LEU A 89 -16.81 -7.51 12.79
N LEU A 90 -16.22 -6.34 13.04
CA LEU A 90 -15.78 -5.88 14.35
C LEU A 90 -16.94 -5.30 15.15
#